data_AF-W2LLT8-F1
#
_entry.id   AF-W2LLT8-F1
#
_cell.length_a   1.000
_cell.length_b   1.000
_cell.length_c   1.000
_cell.angle_alpha   90.00
_cell.angle_beta   90.00
_cell.angle_gamma   90.00
#
_symmetry.space_group_name_H-M   'P 1'
#
loop_
_entity.id
_entity.type
_entity.pdbx_description
1 polymer ?
#
loop_
_entity_poly.entity_id
_entity_poly.type
_entity_poly.pdbx_seq_one_letter_code
_entity_poly.pdbx_strand_id
1 'polypeptide(L)'
;MAKKNPAFFNRGTSNGQLYEVKLDFFKEVDVEAKDSIWAKTDRNLHFHIVKKNQDEEFWPRLLADKHLEKTNVKVDWSKFVDEDDDEEQGGFDMSALNGGGGFDINQMMAAQNAAGMMDDGSDSDDEDMPDLDPNDQ
;
A
#
# COMPACT_ATOMS: atom_id res chain seq x y z
N MET A 1 -21.29 -19.25 -23.77
CA MET A 1 -19.96 -19.62 -23.23
C MET A 1 -19.93 -19.14 -21.79
N ALA A 2 -19.79 -20.03 -20.81
CA ALA A 2 -19.72 -19.62 -19.41
C ALA A 2 -18.38 -18.90 -19.19
N LYS A 3 -18.42 -17.60 -18.85
CA LYS A 3 -17.22 -16.88 -18.42
C LYS A 3 -16.77 -17.50 -17.11
N LYS A 4 -15.56 -18.06 -17.11
CA LYS A 4 -14.95 -18.61 -15.90
C LYS A 4 -14.45 -17.42 -15.08
N ASN A 5 -14.90 -17.31 -13.84
CA ASN A 5 -14.43 -16.24 -12.95
C ASN A 5 -12.90 -16.31 -12.80
N PRO A 6 -12.24 -15.16 -12.61
CA PRO A 6 -10.83 -15.13 -12.23
C PRO A 6 -10.59 -15.99 -10.99
N ALA A 7 -9.48 -16.72 -10.99
CA ALA A 7 -9.09 -17.63 -9.93
C ALA A 7 -7.66 -17.33 -9.50
N PHE A 8 -7.44 -17.28 -8.18
CA PHE A 8 -6.10 -17.24 -7.63
C PHE A 8 -5.48 -18.63 -7.75
N PHE A 9 -4.26 -18.70 -8.29
CA PHE A 9 -3.50 -19.93 -8.40
C PHE A 9 -2.07 -19.69 -7.94
N ASN A 10 -1.61 -20.50 -7.00
CA ASN A 10 -0.23 -20.49 -6.55
C ASN A 10 0.28 -21.92 -6.37
N ARG A 11 1.51 -22.16 -6.79
CA ARG A 11 2.20 -23.43 -6.60
C ARG A 11 3.59 -23.15 -6.04
N GLY A 12 3.95 -23.87 -4.99
CA GLY A 12 5.23 -23.75 -4.31
C GLY A 12 5.75 -25.09 -3.84
N THR A 13 7.03 -25.15 -3.49
CA THR A 13 7.65 -26.34 -2.91
C THR A 13 8.28 -25.95 -1.58
N SER A 14 8.00 -26.71 -0.52
CA SER A 14 8.59 -26.52 0.80
C SER A 14 8.96 -27.87 1.38
N ASN A 15 10.18 -28.00 1.92
CA ASN A 15 10.71 -29.26 2.46
C ASN A 15 10.57 -30.47 1.50
N GLY A 16 10.72 -30.24 0.19
CA GLY A 16 10.56 -31.28 -0.83
C GLY A 16 9.10 -31.67 -1.14
N GLN A 17 8.12 -31.09 -0.45
CA GLN A 17 6.70 -31.30 -0.71
C GLN A 17 6.16 -30.20 -1.62
N LEU A 18 5.39 -30.60 -2.64
CA LEU A 18 4.69 -29.67 -3.52
C LEU A 18 3.38 -29.22 -2.87
N TYR A 19 3.15 -27.92 -2.86
CA TYR A 19 1.91 -27.28 -2.43
C TYR A 19 1.30 -26.55 -3.62
N GLU A 20 0.01 -26.73 -3.81
CA GLU A 20 -0.77 -26.04 -4.82
C GLU A 20 -2.06 -25.53 -4.18
N VAL A 21 -2.41 -24.29 -4.48
CA VAL A 21 -3.65 -23.68 -4.03
C VAL A 21 -4.34 -23.04 -5.22
N LYS A 22 -5.63 -23.34 -5.38
CA LYS A 22 -6.51 -22.74 -6.36
C LYS A 22 -7.75 -22.24 -5.66
N LEU A 23 -8.00 -20.93 -5.73
CA LEU A 23 -9.16 -20.29 -5.13
C LEU A 23 -9.97 -19.59 -6.21
N ASP A 24 -11.18 -20.06 -6.45
CA ASP A 24 -12.11 -19.43 -7.39
C ASP A 24 -12.94 -18.36 -6.65
N PHE A 25 -12.87 -17.10 -7.10
CA PHE A 25 -13.58 -15.99 -6.46
C PHE A 25 -15.09 -16.08 -6.65
N PHE A 26 -15.84 -15.54 -5.68
CA PHE A 26 -17.29 -15.53 -5.67
C PHE A 26 -17.87 -14.80 -6.88
N LYS A 27 -17.32 -13.64 -7.24
CA LYS A 27 -17.64 -12.90 -8.48
C LYS A 27 -16.38 -12.44 -9.22
N GLU A 28 -16.56 -11.71 -10.33
CA GLU A 28 -15.45 -11.18 -11.13
C GLU A 28 -14.65 -10.10 -10.37
N VAL A 29 -13.33 -10.17 -10.47
CA VAL A 29 -12.38 -9.16 -9.99
C VAL A 29 -11.67 -8.49 -11.16
N ASP A 30 -11.17 -7.28 -10.95
CA ASP A 30 -10.34 -6.57 -11.91
C ASP A 30 -8.87 -6.69 -11.52
N VAL A 31 -8.12 -7.50 -12.25
CA VAL A 31 -6.68 -7.73 -12.01
C VAL A 31 -5.81 -6.70 -12.74
N GLU A 32 -6.38 -5.96 -13.70
CA GLU A 32 -5.66 -4.95 -14.49
C GLU A 32 -5.81 -3.54 -13.90
N ALA A 33 -6.73 -3.36 -12.95
CA ALA A 33 -6.86 -2.14 -12.16
C ALA A 33 -5.51 -1.77 -11.51
N LYS A 34 -5.18 -0.48 -11.55
CA LYS A 34 -3.92 0.04 -10.97
C LYS A 34 -3.78 -0.24 -9.48
N ASP A 35 -4.91 -0.25 -8.77
CA ASP A 35 -4.95 -0.48 -7.33
C ASP A 35 -4.89 -1.99 -6.99
N SER A 36 -5.07 -2.88 -7.98
CA SER A 36 -4.91 -4.32 -7.78
C SER A 36 -3.43 -4.70 -7.73
N ILE A 37 -2.84 -4.57 -6.54
CA ILE A 37 -1.42 -4.83 -6.28
C ILE A 37 -1.21 -6.05 -5.37
N TRP A 38 0.00 -6.61 -5.41
CA TRP A 38 0.40 -7.67 -4.50
C TRP A 38 1.80 -7.41 -3.95
N ALA A 39 2.03 -7.83 -2.72
CA ALA A 39 3.30 -7.71 -2.04
C ALA A 39 3.69 -9.05 -1.42
N LYS A 40 4.95 -9.45 -1.60
CA LYS A 40 5.52 -10.63 -0.96
C LYS A 40 6.36 -10.20 0.24
N THR A 41 6.04 -10.77 1.38
CA THR A 41 6.91 -10.74 2.57
C THR A 41 7.62 -12.08 2.73
N ASP A 42 8.51 -12.18 3.70
CA ASP A 42 9.25 -13.42 3.98
C ASP A 42 8.34 -14.60 4.34
N ARG A 43 7.17 -14.32 4.91
CA ARG A 43 6.25 -15.34 5.45
C ARG A 43 4.88 -15.36 4.78
N ASN A 44 4.45 -14.24 4.20
CA ASN A 44 3.09 -14.04 3.72
C ASN A 44 3.06 -13.34 2.36
N LEU A 45 2.03 -13.63 1.58
CA LEU A 45 1.69 -12.89 0.37
C LEU A 45 0.46 -12.05 0.67
N HIS A 46 0.55 -10.75 0.44
CA HIS A 46 -0.57 -9.82 0.55
C HIS A 46 -1.07 -9.46 -0.84
N PHE A 47 -2.38 -9.42 -0.99
CA PHE A 47 -3.05 -9.06 -2.22
C PHE A 47 -4.07 -7.98 -1.90
N HIS A 48 -4.05 -6.90 -2.67
CA HIS A 48 -5.15 -5.97 -2.80
C HIS A 48 -5.74 -6.23 -4.18
N ILE A 49 -7.03 -6.58 -4.23
CA ILE A 49 -7.69 -6.91 -5.49
C ILE A 49 -9.01 -6.16 -5.53
N VAL A 50 -9.16 -5.32 -6.54
CA VAL A 50 -10.35 -4.52 -6.75
C VAL A 50 -11.47 -5.37 -7.35
N LYS A 51 -12.68 -5.24 -6.81
CA LYS A 51 -13.88 -5.84 -7.40
C LYS A 51 -14.15 -5.19 -8.75
N LYS A 52 -14.50 -5.98 -9.75
CA LYS A 52 -14.76 -5.44 -11.09
C LYS A 52 -15.97 -4.51 -11.14
N ASN A 53 -17.00 -4.85 -10.37
CA ASN A 53 -18.17 -4.01 -10.18
C ASN A 53 -18.11 -3.48 -8.73
N GLN A 54 -17.74 -2.22 -8.57
CA GLN A 54 -17.64 -1.57 -7.25
C GLN A 54 -19.03 -1.18 -6.71
N ASP A 55 -19.99 -0.92 -7.60
CA ASP A 55 -21.37 -0.55 -7.24
C ASP A 55 -22.23 -1.75 -6.79
N GLU A 56 -21.67 -2.95 -6.72
CA GLU A 56 -22.40 -4.15 -6.30
C GLU A 56 -22.47 -4.28 -4.78
N GLU A 57 -23.61 -4.83 -4.32
CA GLU A 57 -23.84 -5.23 -2.94
C GLU A 57 -22.67 -6.04 -2.37
N PHE A 58 -22.42 -5.85 -1.07
CA PHE A 58 -21.35 -6.48 -0.31
C PHE A 58 -21.26 -7.98 -0.57
N TRP A 59 -20.04 -8.50 -0.64
CA TRP A 59 -19.82 -9.92 -0.91
C TRP A 59 -19.98 -10.69 0.40
N PRO A 60 -21.02 -11.53 0.57
CA PRO A 60 -21.20 -12.28 1.80
C PRO A 60 -20.13 -13.36 2.00
N ARG A 61 -19.31 -13.61 0.98
CA ARG A 61 -18.20 -14.56 0.95
C ARG A 61 -17.19 -14.20 -0.13
N LEU A 62 -15.94 -14.64 0.01
CA LEU A 62 -14.85 -14.35 -0.92
C LEU A 62 -14.79 -15.39 -2.06
N LEU A 63 -15.02 -16.66 -1.74
CA LEU A 63 -14.87 -17.79 -2.65
C LEU A 63 -16.21 -18.32 -3.15
N ALA A 64 -16.19 -18.91 -4.33
CA ALA A 64 -17.34 -19.63 -4.87
C ALA A 64 -17.67 -20.89 -4.05
N ASP A 65 -16.64 -21.60 -3.55
CA ASP A 65 -16.76 -22.80 -2.74
C ASP A 65 -16.85 -22.47 -1.23
N LYS A 66 -18.03 -22.70 -0.66
CA LYS A 66 -18.34 -22.45 0.76
C LYS A 66 -17.58 -23.38 1.71
N HIS A 67 -17.25 -24.60 1.30
CA HIS A 67 -16.53 -25.55 2.16
C HIS A 67 -15.06 -25.17 2.28
N LEU A 68 -14.45 -24.84 1.14
CA LEU A 68 -13.06 -24.39 1.08
C LEU A 68 -12.85 -23.08 1.86
N GLU A 69 -13.79 -22.15 1.74
CA GLU A 69 -13.74 -20.89 2.47
C GLU A 69 -13.75 -21.09 3.98
N LYS A 70 -14.68 -21.89 4.50
CA LYS A 70 -14.81 -22.13 5.95
C LYS A 70 -13.56 -22.74 6.59
N THR A 71 -12.75 -23.46 5.82
CA THR A 71 -11.58 -24.19 6.32
C THR A 71 -10.29 -23.39 6.17
N ASN A 72 -10.17 -22.56 5.12
CA ASN A 72 -8.91 -21.92 4.75
C ASN A 72 -8.94 -20.39 4.76
N VAL A 73 -10.12 -19.78 4.88
CA VAL A 73 -10.29 -18.32 4.85
C VAL A 73 -10.84 -17.83 6.19
N LYS A 74 -10.25 -16.75 6.68
CA LYS A 74 -10.72 -16.02 7.86
C LYS A 74 -10.75 -14.53 7.53
N VAL A 75 -11.72 -13.82 8.10
CA VAL A 75 -11.79 -12.37 8.00
C VAL A 75 -10.66 -11.76 8.81
N ASP A 76 -9.93 -10.83 8.21
CA ASP A 76 -8.94 -10.01 8.91
C ASP A 76 -9.60 -8.72 9.38
N TRP A 77 -10.07 -8.72 10.63
CA TRP A 77 -10.75 -7.58 11.24
C TRP A 77 -9.87 -6.34 11.40
N SER A 78 -8.55 -6.45 11.24
CA SER A 78 -7.65 -5.29 11.28
C SER A 78 -7.71 -4.42 10.02
N LYS A 79 -8.21 -4.98 8.90
CA LYS A 79 -8.34 -4.28 7.60
C LYS A 79 -9.78 -4.19 7.12
N PHE A 80 -10.71 -4.62 7.97
CA PHE A 80 -12.12 -4.59 7.65
C PHE A 80 -12.64 -3.18 7.89
N VAL A 81 -13.28 -2.61 6.87
CA VAL A 81 -13.96 -1.30 6.93
C VAL A 81 -15.45 -1.60 6.80
N ASP A 82 -16.23 -1.14 7.78
CA ASP A 82 -17.69 -1.25 7.75
C ASP A 82 -18.29 -0.23 6.77
N GLU A 83 -19.44 -0.56 6.17
CA GLU A 83 -20.10 0.25 5.12
C GLU A 83 -20.46 1.69 5.57
N ASP A 84 -20.59 1.92 6.88
CA ASP A 84 -20.91 3.23 7.45
C ASP A 84 -19.67 4.09 7.78
N ASP A 85 -18.45 3.51 7.78
CA ASP A 85 -17.19 4.22 8.06
C ASP A 85 -16.53 4.79 6.77
N ASP A 86 -17.10 4.47 5.59
CA ASP A 86 -16.59 4.88 4.27
C ASP A 86 -16.71 6.39 3.97
N GLU A 87 -17.43 7.18 4.79
CA GLU A 87 -17.59 8.63 4.53
C GLU A 87 -16.45 9.52 5.07
N GLU A 88 -15.62 9.08 6.03
CA GLU A 88 -14.60 9.97 6.64
C GLU A 88 -13.15 9.45 6.65
N GLN A 89 -12.87 8.16 6.41
CA GLN A 89 -11.50 7.65 6.41
C GLN A 89 -11.15 6.98 5.08
N GLY A 90 -10.55 7.78 4.20
CA GLY A 90 -10.26 7.43 2.82
C GLY A 90 -9.45 6.14 2.66
N GLY A 91 -10.11 5.14 2.09
CA GLY A 91 -9.50 4.03 1.36
C GLY A 91 -8.64 3.07 2.18
N PHE A 92 -8.52 1.84 1.67
CA PHE A 92 -7.55 0.87 2.17
C PHE A 92 -6.14 1.50 2.20
N ASP A 93 -5.52 1.52 3.38
CA ASP A 93 -4.19 2.09 3.58
C ASP A 93 -3.12 1.31 2.78
N MET A 94 -2.83 1.81 1.58
CA MET A 94 -1.80 1.30 0.68
C MET A 94 -0.40 1.43 1.27
N SER A 95 -0.19 2.30 2.28
CA SER A 95 1.10 2.41 2.97
C SER A 95 1.44 1.14 3.77
N ALA A 96 0.43 0.40 4.22
CA ALA A 96 0.60 -0.90 4.87
C ALA A 96 1.13 -1.99 3.93
N LEU A 97 0.97 -1.84 2.61
CA LEU A 97 1.54 -2.75 1.60
C LEU A 97 2.94 -2.32 1.13
N ASN A 98 3.34 -1.06 1.38
CA ASN A 98 4.62 -0.52 0.92
C ASN A 98 5.82 -0.87 1.83
N GLY A 99 5.63 -1.71 2.85
CA GLY A 99 6.73 -2.39 3.51
C GLY A 99 7.85 -1.48 4.04
N GLY A 100 7.64 -0.91 5.23
CA GLY A 100 8.72 -0.57 6.14
C GLY A 100 9.11 0.90 6.22
N GLY A 101 8.97 1.46 7.42
CA GLY A 101 9.58 2.71 7.84
C GLY A 101 8.68 3.91 7.67
N GLY A 102 8.12 4.39 8.78
CA GLY A 102 7.36 5.63 8.88
C GLY A 102 8.21 6.87 8.60
N PHE A 103 8.55 7.07 7.34
CA PHE A 103 9.05 8.33 6.82
C PHE A 103 8.21 8.69 5.60
N ASP A 104 7.25 9.56 5.84
CA ASP A 104 6.47 10.19 4.78
C ASP A 104 7.43 11.01 3.91
N ILE A 105 7.70 10.52 2.70
CA ILE A 105 8.55 11.19 1.70
C ILE A 105 7.97 12.57 1.36
N ASN A 106 6.65 12.77 1.41
CA ASN A 106 6.06 14.10 1.20
C ASN A 106 6.39 15.03 2.37
N GLN A 107 6.47 14.53 3.61
CA GLN A 107 6.88 15.35 4.75
C GLN A 107 8.37 15.70 4.71
N MET A 108 9.22 14.78 4.25
CA MET A 108 10.65 15.06 4.06
C MET A 108 10.89 16.02 2.88
N MET A 109 10.14 15.88 1.78
CA MET A 109 10.24 16.81 0.65
C MET A 109 9.68 18.20 1.00
N ALA A 110 8.63 18.27 1.82
CA ALA A 110 8.10 19.54 2.35
C ALA A 110 9.09 20.22 3.33
N ALA A 111 9.77 19.46 4.19
CA ALA A 111 10.81 19.98 5.07
C ALA A 111 12.04 20.47 4.29
N GLN A 112 12.42 19.77 3.22
CA GLN A 112 13.51 20.18 2.34
C GLN A 112 13.15 21.40 1.48
N ASN A 113 11.89 21.52 1.03
CA ASN A 113 11.39 22.73 0.37
C ASN A 113 11.28 23.92 1.32
N ALA A 114 10.92 23.70 2.59
CA ALA A 114 10.89 24.75 3.61
C ALA A 114 12.30 25.24 3.99
N ALA A 115 13.29 24.33 4.03
CA ALA A 115 14.68 24.67 4.27
C ALA A 115 15.34 25.39 3.06
N GLY A 116 14.90 25.10 1.84
CA GLY A 116 15.36 25.78 0.62
C GLY A 116 14.76 27.18 0.39
N MET A 117 13.74 27.57 1.18
CA MET A 117 13.11 28.90 1.13
C MET A 117 13.68 29.87 2.18
N MET A 118 14.72 29.47 2.93
CA MET A 118 15.45 30.33 3.88
C MET A 118 16.88 30.69 3.42
N ASP A 119 17.21 30.52 2.14
CA ASP A 119 18.56 30.83 1.59
C ASP A 119 18.53 31.50 0.19
N ASP A 120 17.53 32.35 -0.09
CA ASP A 120 17.57 33.22 -1.28
C ASP A 120 17.24 34.68 -0.91
N GLY A 121 18.12 35.25 -0.09
CA GLY A 121 18.14 36.67 0.25
C GLY A 121 19.45 37.36 -0.12
N SER A 122 20.14 36.89 -1.16
CA SER A 122 21.31 37.58 -1.69
C SER A 122 20.86 38.78 -2.52
N ASP A 123 20.89 39.98 -1.91
CA ASP A 123 21.04 41.22 -2.67
C ASP A 123 21.85 42.26 -1.86
N SER A 124 22.94 42.70 -2.50
CA SER A 124 23.58 44.03 -2.44
C SER A 124 24.19 44.59 -1.14
N ASP A 125 25.52 44.55 -1.12
CA ASP A 125 26.46 45.69 -1.09
C ASP A 125 26.64 46.57 0.17
N ASP A 126 27.93 46.81 0.48
CA ASP A 126 28.54 47.89 1.26
C ASP A 126 28.25 48.01 2.78
N GLU A 127 29.26 47.70 3.61
CA GLU A 127 30.07 48.70 4.34
C GLU A 127 31.01 48.05 5.39
N ASP A 128 32.32 48.35 5.25
CA ASP A 128 33.40 48.36 6.25
C ASP A 128 33.61 47.11 7.15
N MET A 129 34.42 46.16 6.66
CA MET A 129 35.18 45.26 7.54
C MET A 129 36.46 45.99 8.03
N PRO A 130 36.57 46.36 9.32
CA PRO A 130 37.86 46.70 9.89
C PRO A 130 38.74 45.45 10.03
N ASP A 131 39.98 45.57 9.57
CA ASP A 131 41.03 44.55 9.60
C ASP A 131 41.40 44.22 11.06
N LEU A 132 41.13 43.01 11.53
CA LEU A 132 41.56 42.53 12.85
C LEU A 132 42.70 41.53 12.70
N ASP A 133 43.89 42.08 12.94
CA ASP A 133 45.22 41.48 13.01
C ASP A 133 45.23 40.10 13.71
N PRO A 134 45.86 39.06 13.12
CA PRO A 134 45.97 37.73 13.71
C PRO A 134 47.16 37.63 14.69
N ASN A 135 47.17 38.43 15.77
CA ASN A 135 47.94 38.17 17.00
C ASN A 135 47.81 39.35 18.00
N ASP A 136 47.00 39.21 19.05
CA ASP A 136 47.43 39.56 20.42
C ASP A 136 46.45 39.01 21.48
N GLN A 137 47.01 38.19 22.38
CA GLN A 137 46.60 37.73 23.73
C GLN A 137 45.13 37.49 24.10
#